data_AF-A0A961ALP2-F1
#
_entry.id   AF-A0A961ALP2-F1
#
_cell.length_a   1.000
_cell.length_b   1.000
_cell.length_c   1.000
_cell.angle_alpha   90.00
_cell.angle_beta   90.00
_cell.angle_gamma   90.00
#
_symmetry.space_group_name_H-M   'P 1'
#
loop_
_entity.id
_entity.type
_entity.pdbx_description
1 polymer ?
#
loop_
_entity_poly.entity_id
_entity_poly.type
_entity_poly.pdbx_seq_one_letter_code
_entity_poly.pdbx_strand_id
1 'polypeptide(L)'
;ILKPTPAPSLRPTAAPRPSHRATGLDLSALDSSSEEQLLLRALLATDEQLTLQRVLDLTADLPGVAACALVVGPECFSSSSGKSGEAKTFRHQARELSRSLRDLAPLIGISDAETFTLNSESRLITFCFPGETTFGVLHDREPTLGLRDKLTLIARQLEKMHTA
;
A
#
# COMPACT_ATOMS: atom_id res chain seq x y z
N ILE A 1 -80.35 5.51 -25.84
CA ILE A 1 -80.65 6.87 -26.39
C ILE A 1 -79.81 7.85 -25.56
N LEU A 2 -78.54 8.11 -25.91
CA LEU A 2 -77.95 9.11 -26.82
C LEU A 2 -77.70 10.52 -26.19
N LYS A 3 -76.43 10.70 -25.74
CA LYS A 3 -75.55 11.90 -25.65
C LYS A 3 -75.91 13.07 -24.70
N PRO A 4 -74.90 13.78 -24.11
CA PRO A 4 -73.84 14.52 -24.83
C PRO A 4 -72.39 14.46 -24.30
N THR A 5 -71.44 14.81 -25.17
CA THR A 5 -70.00 15.17 -24.98
C THR A 5 -69.90 16.71 -25.22
N PRO A 6 -68.80 17.48 -25.00
CA PRO A 6 -67.41 17.17 -24.60
C PRO A 6 -66.71 18.21 -23.66
N ALA A 7 -65.45 17.96 -23.26
CA ALA A 7 -64.40 19.00 -23.18
C ALA A 7 -62.98 18.35 -23.20
N PRO A 8 -62.01 18.90 -23.96
CA PRO A 8 -60.68 18.31 -24.15
C PRO A 8 -59.70 18.70 -23.03
N SER A 9 -59.07 17.71 -22.38
CA SER A 9 -57.89 17.97 -21.54
C SER A 9 -56.64 18.12 -22.40
N LEU A 10 -56.07 19.32 -22.35
CA LEU A 10 -54.78 19.68 -22.94
C LEU A 10 -53.68 18.83 -22.32
N ARG A 11 -53.01 18.00 -23.14
CA ARG A 11 -51.74 17.37 -22.78
C ARG A 11 -50.62 18.41 -22.88
N PRO A 12 -49.80 18.62 -21.85
CA PRO A 12 -48.53 19.30 -22.04
C PRO A 12 -47.60 18.38 -22.83
N THR A 13 -47.27 18.80 -24.04
CA THR A 13 -46.20 18.23 -24.87
C THR A 13 -44.87 18.47 -24.13
N ALA A 14 -44.40 17.48 -23.38
CA ALA A 14 -43.05 17.50 -22.84
C ALA A 14 -42.07 17.39 -24.01
N ALA A 15 -41.38 18.49 -24.30
CA ALA A 15 -40.28 18.51 -25.25
C ALA A 15 -39.21 17.48 -24.82
N PRO A 16 -38.64 16.69 -25.74
CA PRO A 16 -37.54 15.79 -25.42
C PRO A 16 -36.34 16.64 -25.01
N ARG A 17 -35.95 16.55 -23.73
CA ARG A 17 -34.69 17.10 -23.26
C ARG A 17 -33.56 16.37 -23.99
N PRO A 18 -32.52 17.09 -24.47
CA PRO A 18 -31.36 16.44 -25.06
C PRO A 18 -30.77 15.50 -24.01
N SER A 19 -30.63 14.24 -24.41
CA SER A 19 -29.84 13.25 -23.70
C SER A 19 -28.41 13.76 -23.63
N HIS A 20 -28.06 14.44 -22.55
CA HIS A 20 -26.68 14.51 -22.12
C HIS A 20 -26.26 13.08 -21.83
N ARG A 21 -25.69 12.46 -22.86
CA ARG A 21 -24.80 11.33 -22.73
C ARG A 21 -23.66 11.84 -21.88
N ALA A 22 -23.82 11.75 -20.57
CA ALA A 22 -22.68 11.71 -19.68
C ALA A 22 -21.85 10.55 -20.23
N THR A 23 -20.73 10.89 -20.87
CA THR A 23 -19.57 10.02 -20.90
C THR A 23 -19.19 9.82 -19.45
N GLY A 24 -19.93 8.93 -18.78
CA GLY A 24 -19.51 8.30 -17.56
C GLY A 24 -18.25 7.58 -17.94
N LEU A 25 -17.11 8.23 -17.69
CA LEU A 25 -15.90 7.53 -17.37
C LEU A 25 -16.28 6.62 -16.21
N ASP A 26 -16.54 5.37 -16.55
CA ASP A 26 -16.69 4.29 -15.60
C ASP A 26 -15.32 4.08 -14.94
N LEU A 27 -14.99 4.99 -14.02
CA LEU A 27 -13.80 5.00 -13.16
C LEU A 27 -13.93 3.99 -12.02
N SER A 28 -15.02 3.22 -12.00
CA SER A 28 -15.35 2.34 -10.88
C SER A 28 -14.52 1.05 -10.90
N ALA A 29 -13.93 0.70 -12.05
CA ALA A 29 -13.22 -0.57 -12.27
C ALA A 29 -11.90 -0.46 -13.07
N LEU A 30 -11.60 0.69 -13.68
CA LEU A 30 -10.23 1.06 -14.05
C LEU A 30 -9.62 1.67 -12.78
N ASP A 31 -8.73 1.10 -12.01
CA ASP A 31 -7.94 -0.12 -12.03
C ASP A 31 -7.35 -0.05 -10.62
N SER A 32 -7.83 -0.82 -9.64
CA SER A 32 -7.27 -0.73 -8.28
C SER A 32 -5.74 -0.86 -8.34
N SER A 33 -5.25 -1.76 -9.20
CA SER A 33 -3.83 -1.93 -9.53
C SER A 33 -3.14 -0.67 -10.08
N SER A 34 -3.83 0.21 -10.81
CA SER A 34 -3.27 1.47 -11.32
C SER A 34 -3.22 2.55 -10.23
N GLU A 35 -4.21 2.66 -9.36
CA GLU A 35 -4.18 3.60 -8.22
C GLU A 35 -3.06 3.23 -7.24
N GLU A 36 -2.91 1.94 -6.99
CA GLU A 36 -1.86 1.33 -6.19
C GLU A 36 -0.45 1.65 -6.73
N GLN A 37 -0.28 1.51 -8.04
CA GLN A 37 0.95 1.89 -8.74
C GLN A 37 1.20 3.40 -8.67
N LEU A 38 0.17 4.24 -8.81
CA LEU A 38 0.29 5.70 -8.71
C LEU A 38 0.75 6.14 -7.31
N LEU A 39 0.22 5.54 -6.25
CA LEU A 39 0.65 5.86 -4.89
C LEU A 39 2.11 5.47 -4.64
N LEU A 40 2.54 4.26 -5.03
CA LEU A 40 3.94 3.86 -4.89
C LEU A 40 4.89 4.75 -5.67
N ARG A 41 4.52 5.09 -6.90
CA ARG A 41 5.26 6.03 -7.75
C ARG A 41 5.41 7.40 -7.09
N ALA A 42 4.34 7.91 -6.48
CA ALA A 42 4.40 9.17 -5.73
C ALA A 42 5.29 9.06 -4.47
N LEU A 43 5.17 7.98 -3.70
CA LEU A 43 5.96 7.76 -2.48
C LEU A 43 7.46 7.61 -2.77
N LEU A 44 7.80 6.98 -3.90
CA LEU A 44 9.18 6.69 -4.32
C LEU A 44 9.73 7.71 -5.34
N ALA A 45 8.94 8.73 -5.68
CA ALA A 45 9.29 9.79 -6.64
C ALA A 45 9.80 9.25 -7.98
N THR A 46 9.05 8.31 -8.57
CA THR A 46 9.39 7.67 -9.85
C THR A 46 8.19 7.57 -10.76
N ASP A 47 8.44 7.58 -12.08
CA ASP A 47 7.41 7.44 -13.11
C ASP A 47 7.37 6.04 -13.74
N GLU A 48 8.25 5.14 -13.30
CA GLU A 48 8.32 3.78 -13.83
C GLU A 48 7.20 2.88 -13.29
N GLN A 49 6.89 1.81 -14.03
CA GLN A 49 6.01 0.77 -13.54
C GLN A 49 6.75 -0.12 -12.53
N LEU A 50 6.17 -0.28 -11.34
CA LEU A 50 6.86 -0.83 -10.19
C LEU A 50 6.54 -2.31 -10.00
N THR A 51 7.57 -3.14 -10.08
CA THR A 51 7.52 -4.52 -9.59
C THR A 51 7.82 -4.54 -8.09
N LEU A 52 7.42 -5.62 -7.40
CA LEU A 52 7.70 -5.81 -5.97
C LEU A 52 9.18 -5.63 -5.64
N GLN A 53 10.07 -6.30 -6.39
CA GLN A 53 11.52 -6.16 -6.17
C GLN A 53 11.99 -4.72 -6.41
N ARG A 54 11.44 -4.02 -7.41
CA ARG A 54 11.83 -2.64 -7.71
C ARG A 54 11.42 -1.68 -6.60
N VAL A 55 10.25 -1.87 -5.99
CA VAL A 55 9.82 -1.12 -4.80
C VAL A 55 10.83 -1.30 -3.66
N LEU A 56 11.29 -2.53 -3.41
CA LEU A 56 12.29 -2.80 -2.37
C LEU A 56 13.63 -2.13 -2.68
N ASP A 57 14.08 -2.18 -3.94
CA ASP A 57 15.32 -1.54 -4.34
C ASP A 57 15.26 -0.01 -4.13
N LEU A 58 14.18 0.63 -4.58
CA LEU A 58 13.97 2.07 -4.36
C LEU A 58 13.79 2.43 -2.88
N THR A 59 13.17 1.54 -2.10
CA THR A 59 13.01 1.76 -0.65
C THR A 59 14.35 1.65 0.07
N ALA A 60 15.21 0.72 -0.34
CA ALA A 60 16.56 0.60 0.19
C ALA A 60 17.41 1.84 -0.13
N ASP A 61 17.16 2.52 -1.25
CA ASP A 61 17.82 3.76 -1.64
C ASP A 61 17.30 5.01 -0.89
N LEU A 62 16.24 4.90 -0.08
CA LEU A 62 15.74 6.02 0.70
C LEU A 62 16.76 6.44 1.78
N PRO A 63 16.92 7.77 2.02
CA PRO A 63 17.75 8.24 3.12
C PRO A 63 17.23 7.72 4.46
N GLY A 64 18.12 7.11 5.25
CA GLY A 64 17.73 6.50 6.52
C GLY A 64 17.45 4.99 6.45
N VAL A 65 17.59 4.36 5.28
CA VAL A 65 17.38 2.92 5.10
C VAL A 65 18.70 2.24 4.73
N ALA A 66 19.06 1.22 5.50
CA ALA A 66 20.20 0.35 5.20
C ALA A 66 19.76 -0.89 4.39
N ALA A 67 18.62 -1.48 4.78
CA ALA A 67 18.05 -2.63 4.12
C ALA A 67 16.55 -2.74 4.38
N CYS A 68 15.84 -3.42 3.49
CA CYS A 68 14.43 -3.73 3.68
C CYS A 68 14.11 -5.15 3.20
N ALA A 69 13.06 -5.73 3.77
CA ALA A 69 12.58 -7.05 3.41
C ALA A 69 11.06 -7.10 3.51
N LEU A 70 10.42 -7.71 2.52
CA LEU A 70 9.01 -8.07 2.54
C LEU A 70 8.90 -9.58 2.73
N VAL A 71 8.23 -9.99 3.80
CA VAL A 71 7.97 -11.38 4.14
C VAL A 71 6.51 -11.69 3.83
N VAL A 72 6.31 -12.71 2.99
CA VAL A 72 5.00 -13.16 2.56
C VAL A 72 4.90 -14.67 2.72
N GLY A 73 4.28 -15.13 3.81
CA GLY A 73 4.25 -16.54 4.16
C GLY A 73 5.67 -17.16 4.18
N PRO A 74 6.00 -18.12 3.29
CA PRO A 74 7.34 -18.68 3.20
C PRO A 74 8.33 -17.82 2.38
N GLU A 75 7.85 -16.88 1.58
CA GLU A 75 8.69 -16.08 0.69
C GLU A 75 9.25 -14.85 1.40
N CYS A 76 10.46 -14.46 1.02
CA CYS A 76 11.13 -13.27 1.55
C CYS A 76 11.86 -12.57 0.41
N PHE A 77 11.37 -11.39 0.05
CA PHE A 77 11.99 -10.50 -0.91
C PHE A 77 12.78 -9.44 -0.14
N SER A 78 13.98 -9.10 -0.59
CA SER A 78 14.80 -8.13 0.15
C SER A 78 15.72 -7.31 -0.74
N SER A 79 16.05 -6.12 -0.27
CA SER A 79 17.04 -5.24 -0.88
C SER A 79 17.87 -4.52 0.18
N SER A 80 19.01 -3.98 -0.21
CA SER A 80 19.92 -3.27 0.69
C SER A 80 20.71 -2.21 -0.04
N SER A 81 20.82 -1.03 0.56
CA SER A 81 21.72 0.01 0.11
C SER A 81 23.12 -0.27 0.67
N GLY A 82 24.06 -0.56 -0.24
CA GLY A 82 25.44 -0.83 0.11
C GLY A 82 25.76 -2.26 0.56
N LYS A 83 26.92 -2.43 1.20
CA LYS A 83 27.53 -3.74 1.50
C LYS A 83 27.80 -3.96 3.00
N SER A 84 27.12 -3.22 3.88
CA SER A 84 27.34 -3.35 5.33
C SER A 84 27.05 -4.79 5.79
N GLY A 85 27.81 -5.26 6.78
CA GLY A 85 27.59 -6.60 7.35
C GLY A 85 26.19 -6.73 7.95
N GLU A 86 25.70 -5.67 8.58
CA GLU A 86 24.39 -5.64 9.22
C GLU A 86 23.24 -5.73 8.24
N ALA A 87 23.31 -5.03 7.10
CA ALA A 87 22.32 -5.14 6.04
C ALA A 87 22.22 -6.59 5.51
N LYS A 88 23.36 -7.25 5.31
CA LYS A 88 23.39 -8.67 4.92
C LYS A 88 22.77 -9.56 5.98
N THR A 89 23.16 -9.40 7.24
CA THR A 89 22.61 -10.16 8.36
C THR A 89 21.10 -9.97 8.48
N PHE A 90 20.61 -8.73 8.39
CA PHE A 90 19.19 -8.42 8.44
C PHE A 90 18.40 -9.12 7.33
N ARG A 91 18.89 -9.10 6.08
CA ARG A 91 18.22 -9.79 4.96
C ARG A 91 18.05 -11.29 5.18
N HIS A 92 19.03 -11.94 5.84
CA HIS A 92 18.94 -13.36 6.18
C HIS A 92 18.02 -13.64 7.37
N GLN A 93 17.91 -12.69 8.32
CA GLN A 93 17.15 -12.87 9.56
C GLN A 93 15.73 -12.30 9.52
N ALA A 94 15.40 -11.44 8.55
CA ALA A 94 14.14 -10.69 8.52
C ALA A 94 12.91 -11.59 8.63
N ARG A 95 12.93 -12.76 7.97
CA ARG A 95 11.84 -13.73 8.06
C ARG A 95 11.67 -14.28 9.48
N GLU A 96 12.75 -14.70 10.12
CA GLU A 96 12.69 -15.23 11.49
C GLU A 96 12.24 -14.16 12.48
N LEU A 97 12.81 -12.95 12.38
CA LEU A 97 12.41 -11.81 13.21
C LEU A 97 10.93 -11.46 13.03
N SER A 98 10.45 -11.40 11.78
CA SER A 98 9.04 -11.10 11.50
C SER A 98 8.09 -12.13 12.12
N ARG A 99 8.46 -13.42 12.09
CA ARG A 99 7.68 -14.49 12.69
C ARG A 99 7.65 -14.36 14.21
N SER A 100 8.82 -14.18 14.84
CA SER A 100 8.90 -14.00 16.29
C SER A 100 8.10 -12.78 16.76
N LEU A 101 8.11 -11.69 15.99
CA LEU A 101 7.31 -10.50 16.33
C LEU A 101 5.81 -10.73 16.17
N ARG A 102 5.36 -11.46 15.13
CA ARG A 102 3.96 -11.85 14.98
C ARG A 102 3.49 -12.77 16.11
N ASP A 103 4.33 -13.72 16.52
CA ASP A 103 4.03 -14.62 17.65
C ASP A 103 4.00 -13.85 18.99
N LEU A 104 4.86 -12.83 19.14
CA LEU A 104 4.93 -12.00 20.34
C LEU A 104 3.78 -10.99 20.43
N ALA A 105 3.30 -10.45 19.30
CA ALA A 105 2.36 -9.34 19.26
C ALA A 105 1.08 -9.57 20.10
N PRO A 106 0.42 -10.74 20.05
CA PRO A 106 -0.73 -11.04 20.91
C PRO A 106 -0.39 -11.11 22.40
N LEU A 107 0.80 -11.59 22.74
CA LEU A 107 1.23 -11.78 24.13
C LEU A 107 1.44 -10.46 24.87
N ILE A 108 1.82 -9.41 24.13
CA ILE A 108 2.08 -8.08 24.69
C ILE A 108 0.97 -7.07 24.36
N GLY A 109 -0.14 -7.53 23.78
CA GLY A 109 -1.30 -6.70 23.50
C GLY A 109 -1.11 -5.71 22.35
N ILE A 110 -0.27 -6.04 21.36
CA ILE A 110 -0.02 -5.20 20.18
C ILE A 110 -0.49 -5.86 18.87
N SER A 111 -1.42 -6.81 18.93
CA SER A 111 -1.93 -7.51 17.73
C SER A 111 -2.43 -6.55 16.64
N ASP A 112 -3.01 -5.42 17.03
CA ASP A 112 -3.56 -4.42 16.11
C ASP A 112 -2.54 -3.32 15.77
N ALA A 113 -1.30 -3.42 16.26
CA ALA A 113 -0.25 -2.46 15.97
C ALA A 113 0.22 -2.63 14.52
N GLU A 114 0.00 -1.58 13.74
CA GLU A 114 0.43 -1.54 12.35
C GLU A 114 1.96 -1.48 12.21
N THR A 115 2.65 -0.94 13.20
CA THR A 115 4.09 -0.75 13.17
C THR A 115 4.72 -1.03 14.53
N PHE A 116 5.82 -1.77 14.52
CA PHE A 116 6.66 -2.05 15.67
C PHE A 116 8.09 -1.59 15.37
N THR A 117 8.70 -0.82 16.28
CA THR A 117 10.09 -0.38 16.13
C THR A 117 10.93 -0.96 17.26
N LEU A 118 11.93 -1.75 16.88
CA LEU A 118 12.98 -2.24 17.76
C LEU A 118 14.16 -1.28 17.71
N ASN A 119 14.44 -0.64 18.83
CA ASN A 119 15.63 0.19 19.01
C ASN A 119 16.59 -0.50 19.97
N SER A 120 17.73 -0.94 19.47
CA SER A 120 18.86 -1.42 20.28
C SER A 120 20.03 -0.45 20.16
N GLU A 121 21.05 -0.61 21.02
CA GLU A 121 22.25 0.24 20.99
C GLU A 121 22.96 0.24 19.62
N SER A 122 22.85 -0.86 18.87
CA SER A 122 23.50 -1.03 17.57
C SER A 122 22.57 -0.96 16.37
N ARG A 123 21.25 -1.13 16.54
CA ARG A 123 20.32 -1.30 15.41
C ARG A 123 18.98 -0.67 15.69
N LEU A 124 18.47 -0.02 14.66
CA LEU A 124 17.10 0.46 14.63
C LEU A 124 16.36 -0.24 13.50
N ILE A 125 15.33 -1.01 13.84
CA ILE A 125 14.56 -1.81 12.90
C ILE A 125 13.08 -1.48 13.07
N THR A 126 12.41 -1.15 11.97
CA THR A 126 10.96 -0.93 11.94
C THR A 126 10.30 -2.06 11.15
N PHE A 127 9.30 -2.69 11.74
CA PHE A 127 8.44 -3.68 11.08
C PHE A 127 7.04 -3.10 10.94
N CYS A 128 6.48 -3.18 9.74
CA CYS A 128 5.09 -2.88 9.44
C CYS A 128 4.34 -4.20 9.19
N PHE A 129 3.10 -4.31 9.66
CA PHE A 129 2.27 -5.52 9.56
C PHE A 129 0.97 -5.25 8.79
N PRO A 130 1.05 -4.97 7.47
CA PRO A 130 -0.15 -4.85 6.63
C PRO A 130 -0.78 -6.24 6.41
N GLY A 131 -1.82 -6.57 7.16
CA GLY A 131 -2.51 -7.86 7.02
C GLY A 131 -1.57 -9.04 7.25
N GLU A 132 -1.45 -9.91 6.26
CA GLU A 132 -0.70 -11.17 6.37
C GLU A 132 0.78 -11.03 5.99
N THR A 133 1.20 -9.89 5.43
CA THR A 133 2.61 -9.63 5.08
C THR A 133 3.32 -8.74 6.08
N THR A 134 4.63 -8.95 6.23
CA THR A 134 5.46 -8.12 7.10
C THR A 134 6.51 -7.41 6.28
N PHE A 135 6.54 -6.08 6.39
CA PHE A 135 7.57 -5.26 5.79
C PHE A 135 8.56 -4.77 6.86
N GLY A 136 9.77 -5.32 6.86
CA GLY A 136 10.84 -4.96 7.78
C GLY A 136 11.86 -4.02 7.14
N VAL A 137 12.33 -3.04 7.90
CA VAL A 137 13.29 -2.03 7.46
C VAL A 137 14.37 -1.87 8.53
N LEU A 138 15.62 -2.10 8.14
CA LEU A 138 16.80 -1.75 8.92
C LEU A 138 17.21 -0.32 8.58
N HIS A 139 17.37 0.52 9.59
CA HIS A 139 17.80 1.89 9.45
C HIS A 139 19.32 2.04 9.62
N ASP A 140 19.95 2.93 8.85
CA ASP A 140 21.37 3.28 8.99
C ASP A 140 21.61 4.42 10.00
N ARG A 141 20.54 5.14 10.36
CA ARG A 141 20.50 6.28 11.28
C ARG A 141 19.07 6.45 11.78
N GLU A 142 18.84 7.43 12.64
CA GLU A 142 17.48 7.74 13.08
C GLU A 142 16.59 8.21 11.90
N PRO A 143 15.37 7.65 11.72
CA PRO A 143 14.46 8.02 10.65
C PRO A 143 14.15 9.50 10.64
N THR A 144 14.17 10.09 9.45
CA THR A 144 13.72 11.46 9.25
C THR A 144 12.20 11.57 9.46
N LEU A 145 11.72 12.80 9.70
CA LEU A 145 10.29 13.07 9.82
C LEU A 145 9.54 12.57 8.59
N GLY A 146 8.48 11.79 8.80
CA GLY A 146 7.65 11.21 7.75
C GLY A 146 8.23 9.96 7.07
N LEU A 147 9.46 9.54 7.36
CA LEU A 147 9.99 8.29 6.80
C LEU A 147 9.18 7.08 7.29
N ARG A 148 8.86 7.02 8.59
CA ARG A 148 8.03 5.92 9.15
C ARG A 148 6.66 5.86 8.48
N ASP A 149 5.97 6.99 8.36
CA ASP A 149 4.66 7.06 7.70
C ASP A 149 4.74 6.62 6.23
N LYS A 150 5.80 7.05 5.53
CA LYS A 150 6.08 6.60 4.15
C LYS A 150 6.28 5.08 4.09
N LEU A 151 7.06 4.49 5.00
CA LEU A 151 7.29 3.04 5.04
C LEU A 151 6.00 2.27 5.33
N THR A 152 5.15 2.77 6.23
CA THR A 152 3.83 2.18 6.51
C THR A 152 2.93 2.21 5.27
N LEU A 153 2.91 3.33 4.54
CA LEU A 153 2.14 3.43 3.29
C LEU A 153 2.68 2.50 2.19
N ILE A 154 4.00 2.40 2.05
CA ILE A 154 4.64 1.44 1.14
C ILE A 154 4.25 0.00 1.53
N ALA A 155 4.28 -0.34 2.82
CA ALA A 155 3.92 -1.67 3.32
C ALA A 155 2.48 -2.04 2.93
N ARG A 156 1.52 -1.15 3.21
CA ARG A 156 0.11 -1.36 2.81
C ARG A 156 -0.03 -1.60 1.31
N GLN A 157 0.78 -0.92 0.52
CA GLN A 157 0.68 -1.00 -0.93
C GLN A 157 1.37 -2.24 -1.50
N LEU A 158 2.45 -2.69 -0.87
CA LEU A 158 3.08 -3.99 -1.16
C LEU A 158 2.13 -5.16 -0.85
N GLU A 159 1.34 -5.08 0.23
CA GLU A 159 0.37 -6.14 0.56
C GLU A 159 -0.70 -6.30 -0.52
N LYS A 160 -1.25 -5.17 -0.98
CA LYS A 160 -2.24 -5.18 -2.07
C LYS A 160 -1.67 -5.71 -3.37
N MET A 161 -0.44 -5.31 -3.73
CA MET A 161 0.25 -5.83 -4.92
C MET A 161 0.51 -7.35 -4.88
N HIS A 162 0.61 -7.93 -3.68
CA HIS A 162 0.78 -9.37 -3.52
C HIS A 162 -0.57 -10.11 -3.53
N THR A 163 -1.64 -9.48 -3.06
CA THR A 163 -2.96 -10.11 -2.94
C THR A 163 -3.84 -9.92 -4.20
N ALA A 164 -3.47 -8.99 -5.09
CA ALA A 164 -4.12 -8.72 -6.37
C ALA A 164 -3.71 -9.72 -7.47
#